data_AF-A0A4P5YPC9-F1
#
_entry.id   AF-A0A4P5YPC9-F1
#
_cell.length_a   1.000
_cell.length_b   1.000
_cell.length_c   1.000
_cell.angle_alpha   90.00
_cell.angle_beta   90.00
_cell.angle_gamma   90.00
#
_symmetry.space_group_name_H-M   'P 1'
#
loop_
_entity.id
_entity.type
_entity.pdbx_description
1 polymer ?
#
loop_
_entity_poly.entity_id
_entity_poly.type
_entity_poly.pdbx_seq_one_letter_code
_entity_poly.pdbx_strand_id
1 'polypeptide(L)' 'MPAADSLSLAEAERLLRGLPDDHAYPAMVIDRILLIVTAQHGHAAVNRLIDDCRLTGRFGIRKVWPDGR' A
#
# COMPACT_ATOMS: atom_id res chain seq x y z
N MET A 1 -23.97 -9.62 -2.53
CA MET A 1 -22.94 -8.79 -1.89
C MET A 1 -22.39 -7.87 -2.95
N PRO A 2 -22.59 -6.53 -2.88
CA PRO A 2 -21.91 -5.64 -3.82
C PRO A 2 -20.40 -5.83 -3.64
N ALA A 3 -19.65 -5.94 -4.74
CA ALA A 3 -18.21 -6.05 -4.72
C ALA A 3 -17.65 -4.87 -3.90
N ALA A 4 -17.00 -5.16 -2.78
CA ALA A 4 -16.24 -4.17 -2.04
C ALA A 4 -15.30 -3.48 -3.02
N ASP A 5 -15.28 -2.14 -2.97
CA ASP A 5 -14.57 -1.25 -3.90
C ASP A 5 -13.29 -1.88 -4.45
N SER A 6 -13.28 -2.13 -5.76
CA SER A 6 -12.09 -2.62 -6.45
C SER A 6 -11.05 -1.51 -6.46
N LEU A 7 -9.90 -1.73 -5.81
CA LEU A 7 -8.82 -0.75 -5.73
C LEU A 7 -7.76 -1.14 -6.75
N SER A 8 -7.66 -0.37 -7.83
CA SER A 8 -6.59 -0.58 -8.82
C SER A 8 -5.22 -0.22 -8.23
N LEU A 9 -4.15 -0.83 -8.75
CA LEU A 9 -2.78 -0.49 -8.33
C LEU A 9 -2.44 0.98 -8.57
N ALA A 10 -2.90 1.56 -9.69
CA ALA A 10 -2.69 2.96 -10.00
C ALA A 10 -3.38 3.89 -8.98
N GLU A 11 -4.58 3.52 -8.54
CA GLU A 11 -5.30 4.28 -7.53
C GLU A 11 -4.65 4.14 -6.15
N ALA A 12 -4.23 2.93 -5.76
CA ALA A 12 -3.48 2.72 -4.53
C ALA A 12 -2.17 3.55 -4.52
N GLU A 13 -1.43 3.55 -5.63
CA GLU A 13 -0.21 4.35 -5.78
C GLU A 13 -0.51 5.85 -5.65
N ARG A 14 -1.56 6.35 -6.31
CA ARG A 14 -1.99 7.75 -6.24
C ARG A 14 -2.31 8.16 -4.79
N LEU A 15 -3.05 7.33 -4.06
CA LEU A 15 -3.39 7.58 -2.65
C LEU A 15 -2.15 7.59 -1.76
N LEU A 16 -1.24 6.63 -1.94
CA LEU A 16 -0.01 6.52 -1.15
C LEU A 16 0.97 7.68 -1.43
N ARG A 17 1.08 8.12 -2.69
CA ARG A 17 1.88 9.30 -3.06
C ARG A 17 1.28 10.59 -2.51
N GLY A 18 -0.05 10.70 -2.50
CA GLY A 18 -0.77 11.88 -2.01
C GLY A 18 -0.87 11.99 -0.49
N LEU A 19 -0.49 10.96 0.26
CA LEU A 19 -0.55 10.99 1.72
C LEU A 19 0.47 12.00 2.28
N PRO A 20 0.08 12.97 3.11
CA PRO A 20 1.01 13.91 3.74
C PRO A 20 1.98 13.20 4.70
N ASP A 21 3.22 13.69 4.80
CA ASP A 21 4.23 13.11 5.69
C ASP A 21 3.91 13.37 7.18
N ASP A 22 3.16 14.44 7.48
CA ASP A 22 2.71 14.85 8.81
C ASP A 22 1.31 14.31 9.17
N HIS A 23 0.76 13.40 8.36
CA HIS A 23 -0.55 12.82 8.60
C HIS A 23 -0.61 12.19 10.01
N ALA A 24 -1.69 12.44 10.76
CA ALA A 24 -1.79 12.03 12.17
C ALA A 24 -1.69 10.51 12.39
N TYR A 25 -2.15 9.71 11.41
CA TYR A 25 -2.16 8.25 11.48
C TYR A 25 -1.77 7.59 10.15
N PRO A 26 -0.54 7.79 9.64
CA PRO A 26 -0.17 7.37 8.30
C PRO A 26 -0.09 5.84 8.20
N ALA A 27 0.43 5.18 9.24
CA ALA A 27 0.56 3.72 9.29
C ALA A 27 -0.79 3.00 9.13
N MET A 28 -1.86 3.48 9.79
CA MET A 28 -3.19 2.87 9.68
C MET A 28 -3.78 3.00 8.28
N VAL A 29 -3.64 4.18 7.66
CA VAL A 29 -4.15 4.43 6.30
C VAL A 29 -3.40 3.57 5.29
N ILE A 30 -2.06 3.55 5.38
CA ILE A 30 -1.20 2.72 4.53
C ILE A 30 -1.55 1.24 4.70
N ASP A 31 -1.68 0.75 5.93
CA ASP A 31 -2.01 -0.65 6.22
C ASP A 31 -3.35 -1.04 5.58
N ARG A 32 -4.37 -0.19 5.69
CA ARG A 32 -5.68 -0.43 5.06
C ARG A 32 -5.57 -0.54 3.54
N ILE A 33 -4.79 0.34 2.89
CA ILE A 33 -4.57 0.30 1.44
C ILE A 33 -3.83 -0.99 1.05
N LEU A 34 -2.74 -1.31 1.75
CA LEU A 34 -1.92 -2.48 1.44
C LEU A 34 -2.66 -3.80 1.68
N LEU A 35 -3.56 -3.88 2.67
CA LEU A 35 -4.43 -5.05 2.87
C LEU A 35 -5.37 -5.29 1.69
N ILE A 36 -5.97 -4.22 1.17
CA ILE A 36 -6.85 -4.31 -0.02
C ILE A 36 -6.02 -4.73 -1.24
N VAL A 37 -4.85 -4.10 -1.44
CA VAL A 37 -3.93 -4.46 -2.53
C VAL A 37 -3.49 -5.92 -2.42
N THR A 38 -3.17 -6.41 -1.22
CA THR A 38 -2.80 -7.81 -0.99
C THR A 38 -3.91 -8.75 -1.42
N ALA A 39 -5.15 -8.47 -1.00
CA ALA A 39 -6.29 -9.32 -1.30
C ALA A 39 -6.64 -9.37 -2.80
N GLN A 40 -6.37 -8.29 -3.55
CA GLN A 40 -6.76 -8.17 -4.96
C GLN A 40 -5.62 -8.48 -5.95
N HIS A 41 -4.37 -8.15 -5.59
CA HIS A 41 -3.21 -8.19 -6.50
C HIS A 41 -2.02 -8.98 -5.95
N GLY A 42 -2.08 -9.45 -4.70
CA GLY A 42 -1.06 -10.28 -4.05
C GLY A 42 0.13 -9.52 -3.46
N HIS A 43 1.00 -10.25 -2.76
CA HIS A 43 2.13 -9.69 -2.02
C HIS A 43 3.16 -8.98 -2.90
N ALA A 44 3.38 -9.47 -4.12
CA ALA A 44 4.32 -8.84 -5.05
C ALA A 44 3.91 -7.40 -5.40
N ALA A 45 2.61 -7.13 -5.51
CA ALA A 45 2.10 -5.80 -5.76
C ALA A 45 2.29 -4.86 -4.56
N VAL A 46 2.11 -5.38 -3.34
CA VAL A 46 2.40 -4.63 -2.10
C VAL A 46 3.87 -4.24 -2.03
N ASN A 47 4.78 -5.18 -2.27
CA ASN A 47 6.22 -4.90 -2.22
C ASN A 47 6.62 -3.84 -3.25
N ARG A 48 6.05 -3.86 -4.46
CA ARG A 48 6.25 -2.81 -5.47
C ARG A 48 5.74 -1.45 -4.97
N LEU A 49 4.53 -1.37 -4.42
CA LEU A 49 4.00 -0.11 -3.89
C LEU A 49 4.84 0.47 -2.75
N ILE A 50 5.36 -0.38 -1.86
CA ILE A 50 6.26 0.05 -0.78
C ILE A 50 7.51 0.73 -1.35
N ASP A 51 8.09 0.17 -2.41
CA ASP A 51 9.27 0.73 -3.08
C ASP A 51 8.94 2.00 -3.86
N ASP A 52 7.96 1.92 -4.76
CA ASP A 52 7.62 2.99 -5.71
C ASP A 52 7.13 4.26 -5.00
N CYS A 53 6.42 4.11 -3.89
CA CYS A 53 5.95 5.21 -3.05
C CYS A 53 6.94 5.61 -1.94
N ARG A 54 8.10 4.94 -1.86
CA ARG A 54 9.15 5.16 -0.85
C ARG A 54 8.62 5.08 0.59
N LEU A 55 7.69 4.17 0.86
CA LEU A 55 7.00 4.09 2.16
C LEU A 55 7.96 3.76 3.31
N THR A 56 9.02 3.01 3.03
CA THR A 56 10.09 2.74 4.00
C THR A 56 10.78 4.03 4.45
N GLY A 57 11.07 4.94 3.53
CA GLY A 57 11.77 6.19 3.83
C GLY A 57 10.86 7.25 4.43
N ARG A 58 9.62 7.35 3.94
CA ARG A 58 8.65 8.38 4.35
C ARG A 58 7.96 8.05 5.67
N PHE A 59 7.60 6.78 5.86
CA PHE A 59 6.71 6.35 6.95
C PHE A 59 7.27 5.18 7.76
N GLY A 60 8.47 4.68 7.45
CA GLY A 60 9.08 3.54 8.13
C GLY A 60 8.43 2.18 7.82
N ILE A 61 7.56 2.10 6.82
CA ILE A 61 6.82 0.87 6.46
C ILE A 61 7.73 -0.06 5.66
N ARG A 62 7.92 -1.30 6.15
CA ARG A 62 8.86 -2.27 5.57
C ARG A 62 8.14 -3.41 4.86
N LYS A 63 8.78 -3.97 3.83
CA LYS A 63 8.38 -5.25 3.25
C LYS A 63 8.53 -6.36 4.27
N VAL A 64 7.52 -7.22 4.37
CA VAL A 64 7.55 -8.39 5.27
C VAL A 64 7.41 -9.71 4.54
N TRP A 65 7.08 -9.68 3.24
CA TRP A 65 7.02 -10.88 2.38
C TRP A 65 8.26 -10.98 1.50
N PRO A 66 8.80 -12.19 1.29
CA PRO A 66 9.92 -12.39 0.37
C PRO A 66 9.50 -12.07 -1.06
N ASP A 67 10.42 -11.50 -1.86
CA ASP A 67 10.17 -11.10 -3.26
C ASP A 67 10.00 -12.29 -4.24
N GLY A 68 9.75 -13.50 -3.73
CA GLY A 68 9.51 -14.69 -4.55
C GLY A 68 9.32 -15.95 -3.71
N ARG A 69 8.06 -16.35 -3.48
CA ARG A 69 7.64 -17.74 -3.32
C ARG A 69 6.15 -17.88 -3.65
#